data_AF-G4ZLE9-F1
#
_entry.id   AF-G4ZLE9-F1
#
_cell.length_a   1.000
_cell.length_b   1.000
_cell.length_c   1.000
_cell.angle_alpha   90.00
_cell.angle_beta   90.00
_cell.angle_gamma   90.00
#
_symmetry.space_group_name_H-M   'P 1'
#
loop_
_entity.id
_entity.type
_entity.pdbx_description
1 polymer ?
#
loop_
_entity_poly.entity_id
_entity_poly.type
_entity_poly.pdbx_seq_one_letter_code
_entity_poly.pdbx_strand_id
1 'polypeptide(L)'
;MKRSSTASRSTGARKAARSEKTCRTTRAGKKSPIFWDSDGVGGGKSSLRVVLDWFTNPTNYGSWCGSDRSNGNTKEALLNVIMQRLEAAGIKHRNNAGVREKINNLEKQYREAEHYLTSAEARDADETSRQAAVLSRCPHYDELHKVM
;
A
#
# COMPACT_ATOMS: atom_id res chain seq x y z
N MET A 1 -22.04 43.17 -55.65
CA MET A 1 -21.31 41.94 -55.24
C MET A 1 -20.26 42.31 -54.20
N LYS A 2 -20.15 41.53 -53.11
CA LYS A 2 -19.42 41.87 -51.88
C LYS A 2 -17.95 41.43 -51.93
N ARG A 3 -17.13 42.19 -51.20
CA ARG A 3 -15.67 42.16 -51.09
C ARG A 3 -15.12 40.88 -50.44
N SER A 4 -13.98 40.42 -50.94
CA SER A 4 -13.07 39.48 -50.28
C SER A 4 -12.36 40.16 -49.10
N SER A 5 -12.33 39.52 -47.93
CA SER A 5 -11.32 39.79 -46.89
C SER A 5 -11.23 38.65 -45.88
N THR A 6 -9.99 38.33 -45.58
CA THR A 6 -9.40 37.33 -44.69
C THR A 6 -9.90 37.35 -43.24
N ALA A 7 -10.07 36.15 -42.64
CA ALA A 7 -9.61 35.81 -41.29
C ALA A 7 -10.07 34.38 -40.91
N SER A 8 -9.15 33.42 -40.86
CA SER A 8 -9.35 32.19 -40.08
C SER A 8 -8.33 32.14 -38.95
N ARG A 9 -8.82 32.47 -37.75
CA ARG A 9 -8.21 32.13 -36.47
C ARG A 9 -8.71 30.76 -36.04
N SER A 10 -7.81 29.87 -35.61
CA SER A 10 -8.03 28.97 -34.47
C SER A 10 -6.71 28.26 -34.14
N THR A 11 -6.10 28.59 -32.99
CA THR A 11 -6.04 27.76 -31.76
C THR A 11 -4.93 26.70 -31.89
N GLY A 12 -3.76 26.83 -31.24
CA GLY A 12 -3.54 26.54 -29.81
C GLY A 12 -3.55 25.03 -29.57
N ALA A 13 -2.63 24.34 -28.90
CA ALA A 13 -1.64 24.73 -27.91
C ALA A 13 -0.58 23.61 -27.74
N ARG A 14 0.43 23.92 -26.94
CA ARG A 14 1.73 23.26 -26.82
C ARG A 14 1.69 22.06 -25.87
N LYS A 15 2.57 21.08 -26.14
CA LYS A 15 3.01 20.03 -25.21
C LYS A 15 3.30 20.59 -23.81
N ALA A 16 2.78 19.92 -22.79
CA ALA A 16 3.28 20.02 -21.41
C ALA A 16 3.42 18.61 -20.83
N ALA A 17 4.66 18.15 -20.70
CA ALA A 17 5.04 17.24 -19.63
C ALA A 17 5.02 18.02 -18.31
N ARG A 18 4.67 17.38 -17.19
CA ARG A 18 5.28 17.53 -15.85
C ARG A 18 4.30 17.26 -14.70
N SER A 19 4.64 16.22 -13.92
CA SER A 19 4.57 16.16 -12.45
C SER A 19 3.22 16.45 -11.79
N GLU A 20 2.44 15.40 -11.54
CA GLU A 20 1.42 15.42 -10.49
C GLU A 20 2.10 15.43 -9.11
N LYS A 21 2.38 16.63 -8.61
CA LYS A 21 2.49 16.90 -7.18
C LYS A 21 1.09 17.30 -6.72
N THR A 22 0.38 16.40 -6.05
CA THR A 22 -0.86 16.77 -5.36
C THR A 22 -0.57 17.28 -3.95
N CYS A 23 -1.24 18.39 -3.68
CA CYS A 23 -1.04 19.37 -2.64
C CYS A 23 -1.31 18.86 -1.22
N ARG A 24 -0.44 19.25 -0.29
CA ARG A 24 -0.63 19.05 1.16
C ARG A 24 -1.43 20.23 1.72
N THR A 25 -2.75 20.07 1.87
CA THR A 25 -3.60 21.06 2.55
C THR A 25 -3.50 20.86 4.06
N THR A 26 -2.85 21.80 4.76
CA THR A 26 -2.77 21.81 6.22
C THR A 26 -4.04 22.41 6.83
N ARG A 27 -4.82 21.60 7.57
CA ARG A 27 -5.81 22.09 8.54
C ARG A 27 -5.30 21.78 9.95
N ALA A 28 -5.04 22.82 10.73
CA ALA A 28 -4.63 22.72 12.13
C ALA A 28 -5.80 22.22 13.00
N GLY A 29 -5.53 21.31 13.94
CA GLY A 29 -6.44 20.95 15.04
C GLY A 29 -6.78 19.45 15.21
N LYS A 30 -6.34 18.58 14.30
CA LYS A 30 -6.33 17.11 14.52
C LYS A 30 -4.96 16.61 14.06
N LYS A 31 -4.26 15.82 14.89
CA LYS A 31 -3.02 15.15 14.44
C LYS A 31 -3.37 14.45 13.13
N SER A 32 -2.76 14.88 12.02
CA SER A 32 -3.07 14.30 10.71
C SER A 32 -2.86 12.78 10.82
N PRO A 33 -3.77 11.95 10.25
CA PRO A 33 -3.58 10.52 10.25
C PRO A 33 -2.18 10.21 9.73
N ILE A 34 -1.36 9.56 10.57
CA ILE A 34 0.00 9.22 10.18
C ILE A 34 -0.12 8.03 9.24
N PHE A 35 -0.01 8.29 7.93
CA PHE A 35 -0.07 7.26 6.91
C PHE A 35 1.13 6.32 7.06
N TRP A 36 0.86 5.02 6.96
CA TRP A 36 1.89 3.99 7.14
C TRP A 36 2.93 4.00 6.02
N ASP A 37 2.63 4.57 4.86
CA ASP A 37 3.53 4.64 3.70
C ASP A 37 4.46 5.87 3.74
N SER A 38 4.13 6.89 4.51
CA SER A 38 4.73 8.23 4.46
C SER A 38 5.26 8.72 5.82
N ASP A 39 5.51 7.80 6.75
CA ASP A 39 5.95 8.08 8.12
C ASP A 39 7.41 7.75 8.40
N GLY A 40 8.18 7.52 7.32
CA GLY A 40 9.63 7.33 7.40
C GLY A 40 10.33 8.57 7.95
N VAL A 41 11.31 8.36 8.83
CA VAL A 41 12.12 9.41 9.44
C VAL A 41 13.47 9.50 8.71
N GLY A 42 13.92 10.72 8.38
CA GLY A 42 15.27 10.94 7.83
C GLY A 42 15.54 10.29 6.47
N GLY A 43 14.50 10.03 5.66
CA GLY A 43 14.63 9.29 4.39
C GLY A 43 14.70 7.76 4.55
N GLY A 44 14.47 7.25 5.77
CA GLY A 44 14.39 5.82 6.06
C GLY A 44 13.11 5.14 5.58
N LYS A 45 13.03 3.82 5.76
CA LYS A 45 11.85 3.01 5.45
C LYS A 45 10.64 3.51 6.25
N SER A 46 9.45 3.55 5.63
CA SER A 46 8.18 3.80 6.32
C SER A 46 7.73 2.58 7.12
N SER A 47 6.80 2.76 8.05
CA SER A 47 6.25 1.68 8.89
C SER A 47 5.67 0.56 8.04
N LEU A 48 4.98 0.90 6.95
CA LEU A 48 4.43 -0.06 6.00
C LEU A 48 5.55 -0.91 5.39
N ARG A 49 6.64 -0.28 4.95
CA ARG A 49 7.76 -1.00 4.35
C ARG A 49 8.46 -1.89 5.37
N VAL A 50 8.63 -1.44 6.62
CA VAL A 50 9.20 -2.27 7.69
C VAL A 50 8.32 -3.49 7.98
N VAL A 51 7.00 -3.32 8.04
CA VAL A 51 6.06 -4.43 8.24
C VAL A 51 6.10 -5.39 7.05
N LEU A 52 6.07 -4.89 5.81
CA LEU A 52 6.15 -5.72 4.60
C LEU A 52 7.48 -6.48 4.50
N ASP A 53 8.62 -5.85 4.79
CA ASP A 53 9.95 -6.47 4.82
C ASP A 53 10.03 -7.61 5.84
N TRP A 54 9.37 -7.43 6.99
CA TRP A 54 9.24 -8.50 7.98
C TRP A 54 8.34 -9.64 7.49
N PHE A 55 7.22 -9.29 6.82
CA PHE A 55 6.19 -10.24 6.37
C PHE A 55 6.61 -11.09 5.18
N THR A 56 7.35 -10.49 4.24
CA THR A 56 7.89 -11.13 3.03
C THR A 56 9.04 -12.10 3.32
N ASN A 57 9.44 -12.22 4.59
CA ASN A 57 10.34 -13.28 5.03
C ASN A 57 9.51 -14.55 5.34
N PRO A 58 9.68 -15.65 4.58
CA PRO A 58 8.83 -16.83 4.70
C PRO A 58 8.86 -17.48 6.10
N THR A 59 10.00 -17.38 6.81
CA THR A 59 10.14 -17.90 8.17
C THR A 59 9.31 -17.12 9.19
N ASN A 60 9.17 -15.81 8.99
CA ASN A 60 8.41 -14.95 9.89
C ASN A 60 6.90 -15.16 9.73
N TYR A 61 6.40 -15.25 8.48
CA TYR A 61 4.99 -15.47 8.25
C TYR A 61 4.54 -16.85 8.76
N GLY A 62 5.34 -17.90 8.53
CA GLY A 62 5.07 -19.23 9.11
C GLY A 62 4.97 -19.19 10.64
N SER A 63 5.86 -18.43 11.30
CA SER A 63 5.82 -18.23 12.76
C SER A 63 4.59 -17.44 13.20
N TRP A 64 4.15 -16.44 12.42
CA TRP A 64 2.92 -15.69 12.67
C TRP A 64 1.67 -16.57 12.60
N CYS A 65 1.53 -17.41 11.57
CA CYS A 65 0.43 -18.35 11.44
C CYS A 65 0.46 -19.46 12.51
N GLY A 66 1.64 -19.97 12.83
CA GLY A 66 1.84 -21.02 13.84
C GLY A 66 1.66 -20.55 15.29
N SER A 67 1.83 -19.26 15.57
CA SER A 67 1.69 -18.68 16.91
C SER A 67 0.29 -18.79 17.53
N ASP A 68 -0.74 -19.05 16.70
CA ASP A 68 -2.11 -19.28 17.16
C ASP A 68 -2.32 -20.71 17.68
N ARG A 69 -1.43 -21.65 17.32
CA ARG A 69 -1.53 -23.08 17.63
C ARG A 69 -0.32 -23.51 18.46
N SER A 70 -0.33 -23.11 19.74
CA SER A 70 0.47 -23.68 20.84
C SER A 70 2.00 -23.81 20.65
N ASN A 71 2.66 -23.03 19.80
CA ASN A 71 4.09 -23.21 19.53
C ASN A 71 4.96 -22.07 20.10
N GLY A 72 4.96 -21.89 21.44
CA GLY A 72 6.00 -21.18 22.23
C GLY A 72 6.23 -19.68 21.99
N ASN A 73 6.13 -19.19 20.76
CA ASN A 73 6.18 -17.78 20.39
C ASN A 73 4.77 -17.23 20.38
N THR A 74 4.46 -16.36 21.33
CA THR A 74 3.21 -15.61 21.33
C THR A 74 3.21 -14.60 20.18
N LYS A 75 2.03 -14.29 19.63
CA LYS A 75 1.86 -13.17 18.69
C LYS A 75 2.49 -11.87 19.22
N GLU A 76 2.43 -11.67 20.54
CA GLU A 76 3.05 -10.52 21.21
C GLU A 76 4.56 -10.47 21.08
N ALA A 77 5.27 -11.60 21.18
CA ALA A 77 6.71 -11.64 20.97
C ALA A 77 7.09 -11.21 19.54
N LEU A 78 6.34 -11.69 18.54
CA LEU A 78 6.53 -11.31 17.13
C LEU A 78 6.23 -9.82 16.91
N LEU A 79 5.16 -9.30 17.51
CA LEU A 79 4.82 -7.88 17.46
C LEU A 79 5.94 -7.02 18.08
N ASN A 80 6.52 -7.44 19.20
CA ASN A 80 7.64 -6.75 19.83
C ASN A 80 8.89 -6.73 18.92
N VAL A 81 9.16 -7.80 18.17
CA VAL A 81 10.25 -7.81 17.17
C VAL A 81 9.99 -6.78 16.07
N ILE A 82 8.76 -6.65 15.60
CA ILE A 82 8.39 -5.64 14.59
C ILE A 82 8.51 -4.23 15.17
N MET A 83 8.07 -4.02 16.42
CA MET A 83 8.22 -2.75 17.12
C MET A 83 9.69 -2.32 17.24
N GLN A 84 10.59 -3.24 17.61
CA GLN A 84 12.02 -2.94 17.67
C GLN A 84 12.59 -2.53 16.30
N ARG A 85 12.11 -3.14 15.20
CA ARG A 85 12.50 -2.74 13.84
C ARG A 85 11.98 -1.35 13.46
N LEU A 86 10.76 -1.01 13.89
CA LEU A 86 10.20 0.34 13.71
C LEU A 86 11.00 1.38 14.51
N GLU A 87 11.34 1.08 15.76
CA GLU A 87 12.17 1.95 16.59
C GLU A 87 13.58 2.15 16.01
N ALA A 88 14.20 1.09 15.48
CA ALA A 88 15.48 1.16 14.77
C ALA A 88 15.39 2.02 13.50
N ALA A 89 14.23 2.08 12.85
CA ALA A 89 13.95 3.00 11.73
C ALA A 89 13.60 4.43 12.18
N GLY A 90 13.62 4.72 13.49
CA GLY A 90 13.27 6.02 14.08
C GLY A 90 11.78 6.26 14.28
N ILE A 91 10.93 5.25 14.04
CA ILE A 91 9.48 5.33 14.10
C ILE A 91 8.99 4.92 15.48
N LYS A 92 8.75 5.90 16.36
CA LYS A 92 8.36 5.68 17.77
C LYS A 92 6.88 5.91 18.09
N HIS A 93 6.07 6.29 17.10
CA HIS A 93 4.67 6.66 17.31
C HIS A 93 3.67 5.50 17.10
N ARG A 94 4.15 4.32 16.70
CA ARG A 94 3.33 3.11 16.49
C ARG A 94 3.23 2.31 17.79
N ASN A 95 2.27 1.37 17.84
CA ASN A 95 2.08 0.46 18.96
C ASN A 95 1.75 -0.96 18.47
N ASN A 96 1.88 -1.94 19.37
CA ASN A 96 1.62 -3.36 19.06
C ASN A 96 0.22 -3.60 18.48
N ALA A 97 -0.81 -2.95 19.03
CA ALA A 97 -2.18 -3.07 18.55
C ALA A 97 -2.32 -2.59 17.09
N GLY A 98 -1.73 -1.44 16.76
CA GLY A 98 -1.77 -0.89 15.40
C GLY A 98 -0.95 -1.72 14.41
N VAL A 99 0.18 -2.29 14.83
CA VAL A 99 0.96 -3.23 14.00
C VAL A 99 0.14 -4.50 13.72
N ARG A 100 -0.50 -5.07 14.74
CA ARG A 100 -1.37 -6.24 14.59
C ARG A 100 -2.55 -5.97 13.66
N GLU A 101 -3.23 -4.84 13.85
CA GLU A 101 -4.32 -4.41 12.98
C GLU A 101 -3.83 -4.22 11.54
N LYS A 102 -2.63 -3.65 11.36
CA LYS A 102 -2.05 -3.47 10.02
C LYS A 102 -1.76 -4.80 9.33
N ILE A 103 -1.22 -5.77 10.06
CA ILE A 103 -0.98 -7.13 9.57
C ILE A 103 -2.31 -7.78 9.15
N ASN A 104 -3.32 -7.77 10.03
CA ASN A 104 -4.63 -8.36 9.72
C ASN A 104 -5.26 -7.72 8.47
N ASN A 105 -5.09 -6.40 8.28
CA ASN A 105 -5.58 -5.71 7.09
C ASN A 105 -4.84 -6.15 5.81
N LEU A 106 -3.53 -6.38 5.87
CA LEU A 106 -2.76 -6.90 4.73
C LEU A 106 -3.23 -8.32 4.35
N GLU A 107 -3.43 -9.19 5.35
CA GLU A 107 -3.98 -10.54 5.13
C GLU A 107 -5.39 -10.49 4.53
N LYS A 108 -6.24 -9.57 5.01
CA LYS A 108 -7.58 -9.38 4.48
C LYS A 108 -7.55 -8.92 3.01
N GLN A 109 -6.75 -7.91 2.70
CA GLN A 109 -6.59 -7.41 1.32
C GLN A 109 -6.09 -8.49 0.37
N TYR A 110 -5.14 -9.31 0.81
CA TYR A 110 -4.65 -10.46 0.04
C TYR A 110 -5.77 -11.48 -0.22
N ARG A 111 -6.50 -11.88 0.81
CA ARG A 111 -7.63 -12.82 0.67
C ARG A 111 -8.73 -12.29 -0.24
N GLU A 112 -9.01 -10.98 -0.20
CA GLU A 112 -9.97 -10.34 -1.10
C GLU A 112 -9.50 -10.38 -2.56
N ALA A 113 -8.19 -10.21 -2.80
CA ALA A 113 -7.60 -10.35 -4.14
C ALA A 113 -7.66 -11.81 -4.63
N GLU A 114 -7.33 -12.80 -3.80
CA GLU A 114 -7.45 -14.23 -4.12
C GLU A 114 -8.90 -14.66 -4.38
N HIS A 115 -9.82 -14.16 -3.56
CA HIS A 115 -11.25 -14.40 -3.76
C HIS A 115 -11.73 -13.82 -5.09
N TYR A 116 -11.27 -12.62 -5.45
CA TYR A 116 -11.55 -12.03 -6.76
C TYR A 116 -11.00 -12.91 -7.89
N LEU A 117 -9.76 -13.40 -7.79
CA LEU A 117 -9.18 -14.31 -8.80
C LEU A 117 -9.97 -15.62 -8.97
N THR A 118 -10.63 -16.07 -7.90
CA THR A 118 -11.50 -17.26 -7.92
C THR A 118 -12.91 -16.97 -8.47
N SER A 119 -13.29 -15.71 -8.63
CA SER A 119 -14.61 -15.30 -9.10
C SER A 119 -14.81 -15.53 -10.62
N ALA A 120 -16.06 -15.57 -11.07
CA ALA A 120 -16.36 -15.61 -12.51
C ALA A 120 -15.90 -14.32 -13.21
N GLU A 121 -16.02 -13.17 -12.55
CA GLU A 121 -15.61 -11.86 -13.07
C GLU A 121 -14.12 -11.84 -13.48
N ALA A 122 -13.24 -12.44 -12.68
CA ALA A 122 -11.82 -12.52 -13.04
C ALA A 122 -11.54 -13.46 -14.22
N ARG A 123 -12.33 -14.52 -14.40
CA ARG A 123 -12.18 -15.46 -15.52
C ARG A 123 -12.53 -14.82 -16.86
N ASP A 124 -13.58 -14.00 -16.86
CA ASP A 124 -14.08 -13.34 -18.07
C ASP A 124 -13.34 -12.02 -18.37
N ALA A 125 -12.62 -11.46 -17.39
CA ALA A 125 -11.80 -10.27 -17.56
C ALA A 125 -10.54 -10.55 -18.39
N ASP A 126 -10.13 -9.53 -19.17
CA ASP A 126 -8.81 -9.50 -19.80
C ASP A 126 -7.70 -9.42 -18.74
N GLU A 127 -6.49 -9.85 -19.12
CA GLU A 127 -5.34 -9.91 -18.20
C GLU A 127 -5.02 -8.55 -17.57
N THR A 128 -5.19 -7.44 -18.31
CA THR A 128 -4.89 -6.10 -17.80
C THR A 128 -5.92 -5.66 -16.77
N SER A 129 -7.21 -5.86 -17.04
CA SER A 129 -8.30 -5.57 -16.10
C SER A 129 -8.23 -6.45 -14.86
N ARG A 130 -7.89 -7.73 -15.03
CA ARG A 130 -7.68 -8.67 -13.92
C ARG A 130 -6.55 -8.20 -13.01
N GLN A 131 -5.40 -7.84 -13.57
CA GLN A 131 -4.26 -7.31 -12.81
C GLN A 131 -4.60 -5.98 -12.12
N ALA A 132 -5.27 -5.06 -12.81
CA ALA A 132 -5.70 -3.79 -12.22
C ALA A 132 -6.68 -4.01 -11.04
N ALA A 133 -7.60 -4.96 -11.17
CA ALA A 133 -8.55 -5.32 -10.12
C ALA A 133 -7.89 -5.98 -8.91
N VAL A 134 -6.84 -6.79 -9.12
CA VAL A 134 -6.00 -7.36 -8.04
C VAL A 134 -5.24 -6.25 -7.33
N LEU A 135 -4.50 -5.42 -8.06
CA LEU A 135 -3.69 -4.33 -7.48
C LEU A 135 -4.54 -3.27 -6.78
N SER A 136 -5.76 -3.03 -7.25
CA SER A 136 -6.72 -2.14 -6.57
C SER A 136 -7.17 -2.67 -5.21
N ARG A 137 -7.22 -4.00 -5.02
CA ARG A 137 -7.60 -4.63 -3.75
C ARG A 137 -6.40 -4.79 -2.83
N CYS A 138 -5.28 -5.24 -3.39
CA CYS A 138 -4.03 -5.45 -2.69
C CYS A 138 -2.86 -4.81 -3.46
N PRO A 139 -2.48 -3.57 -3.10
CA PRO A 139 -1.36 -2.88 -3.76
C PRO A 139 0.00 -3.58 -3.62
N HIS A 140 0.12 -4.51 -2.67
CA HIS A 140 1.34 -5.27 -2.39
C HIS A 140 1.18 -6.77 -2.72
N TYR A 141 0.25 -7.11 -3.63
CA TYR A 141 -0.07 -8.50 -3.96
C TYR A 141 1.15 -9.31 -4.37
N ASP A 142 1.98 -8.80 -5.29
CA ASP A 142 3.17 -9.52 -5.79
C ASP A 142 4.23 -9.82 -4.71
N GLU A 143 4.32 -8.96 -3.70
CA GLU A 143 5.25 -9.15 -2.58
C GLU A 143 4.66 -10.16 -1.57
N LEU A 144 3.36 -10.09 -1.31
CA LEU A 144 2.67 -10.97 -0.36
C LEU A 144 2.46 -12.38 -0.91
N HIS A 145 2.18 -12.54 -2.21
CA HIS A 145 1.96 -13.84 -2.86
C HIS A 145 3.21 -14.75 -2.83
N LYS A 146 4.40 -14.19 -2.63
CA LYS A 146 5.64 -14.96 -2.47
C LYS A 146 5.72 -15.71 -1.13
N VAL A 147 4.89 -15.34 -0.16
CA VAL A 147 4.93 -15.88 1.21
C VAL A 147 3.59 -16.44 1.70
N MET A 148 2.46 -15.96 1.17
CA MET A 148 1.11 -16.43 1.51
C MET A 148 0.56 -17.39 0.47
#